data_AF-H7C7K3-F1
#
_entry.id   AF-H7C7K3-F1
#
_cell.length_a   1.000
_cell.length_b   1.000
_cell.length_c   1.000
_cell.angle_alpha   90.00
_cell.angle_beta   90.00
_cell.angle_gamma   90.00
#
_symmetry.space_group_name_H-M   'P 1'
#
loop_
_entity.id
_entity.type
_entity.pdbx_description
1 polymer ?
#
loop_
_entity_poly.entity_id
_entity_poly.type
_entity_poly.pdbx_seq_one_letter_code
_entity_poly.pdbx_strand_id
1 'polypeptide(L)'
;MVVNIRENLMIPTVKIARWAAHKAGSLAPTTAQRLVDARGVLTNDEVDALTQVWTSALSLQSKRWMDHIHDQETTAWELPALQRATFGASARLLSEVLRSVEAREIDTK
;
A
#
# COMPACT_ATOMS: atom_id res chain seq x y z
N MET A 1 -14.27 14.02 -2.75
CA MET A 1 -13.80 12.65 -2.44
C MET A 1 -12.86 12.74 -1.25
N VAL A 2 -13.21 12.06 -0.16
CA VAL A 2 -12.36 12.01 1.05
C VAL A 2 -11.13 11.16 0.73
N VAL A 3 -9.96 11.72 0.98
CA VAL A 3 -8.67 11.02 0.89
C VAL A 3 -8.30 10.53 2.27
N ASN A 4 -8.38 9.22 2.47
CA ASN A 4 -7.92 8.58 3.69
C ASN A 4 -6.70 7.72 3.36
N ILE A 5 -5.49 8.16 3.73
CA ILE A 5 -4.24 7.45 3.44
C ILE A 5 -4.24 6.06 4.09
N ARG A 6 -4.79 5.94 5.30
CA ARG A 6 -4.85 4.67 6.03
C ARG A 6 -5.76 3.68 5.31
N GLU A 7 -6.98 4.07 5.00
CA GLU A 7 -7.98 3.21 4.35
C GLU A 7 -7.65 2.91 2.88
N ASN A 8 -7.14 3.91 2.15
CA ASN A 8 -6.94 3.79 0.70
C ASN A 8 -5.58 3.22 0.31
N LEU A 9 -4.53 3.40 1.13
CA LEU A 9 -3.17 2.93 0.81
C LEU A 9 -2.65 1.91 1.82
N MET A 10 -2.66 2.24 3.11
CA MET A 10 -1.98 1.41 4.11
C MET A 10 -2.69 0.07 4.32
N ILE A 11 -3.99 0.08 4.63
CA ILE A 11 -4.75 -1.14 4.95
C ILE A 11 -4.74 -2.13 3.79
N PRO A 12 -5.01 -1.74 2.52
CA PRO A 12 -4.96 -2.68 1.40
C PRO A 12 -3.56 -3.24 1.18
N THR A 13 -2.51 -2.42 1.28
CA THR A 13 -1.12 -2.86 1.17
C THR A 13 -0.77 -3.89 2.25
N VAL A 14 -1.18 -3.65 3.49
CA VAL A 14 -0.99 -4.59 4.61
C VAL A 14 -1.74 -5.89 4.37
N LYS A 15 -2.97 -5.84 3.87
CA LYS A 15 -3.79 -7.02 3.58
C LYS A 15 -3.14 -7.90 2.53
N ILE A 16 -2.69 -7.33 1.41
CA ILE A 16 -1.96 -8.08 0.37
C ILE A 16 -0.65 -8.65 0.91
N ALA A 17 0.17 -7.84 1.57
CA ALA A 17 1.44 -8.31 2.12
C ALA A 17 1.23 -9.48 3.09
N ARG A 18 0.21 -9.39 3.96
CA ARG A 18 -0.13 -10.48 4.90
C ARG A 18 -0.60 -11.73 4.17
N TRP A 19 -1.48 -11.60 3.18
CA TRP A 19 -1.94 -12.75 2.38
C TRP A 19 -0.77 -13.44 1.67
N ALA A 20 0.07 -12.66 0.98
CA ALA A 20 1.17 -13.21 0.20
C ALA A 20 2.24 -13.87 1.09
N ALA A 21 2.63 -13.22 2.19
CA ALA A 21 3.56 -13.80 3.15
C ALA A 21 3.01 -15.06 3.80
N HIS A 22 1.71 -15.09 4.13
CA HIS A 22 1.07 -16.29 4.68
C HIS A 22 1.05 -17.44 3.67
N LYS A 23 0.74 -17.16 2.39
CA LYS A 23 0.79 -18.15 1.30
C LYS A 23 2.22 -18.67 1.06
N ALA A 24 3.24 -17.85 1.35
CA ALA A 24 4.66 -18.23 1.34
C ALA A 24 5.11 -18.96 2.63
N GLY A 25 4.22 -19.19 3.61
CA GLY A 25 4.54 -19.86 4.88
C GLY A 25 5.22 -18.99 5.93
N SER A 26 5.29 -17.66 5.73
CA SER A 26 5.88 -16.73 6.70
C SER A 26 4.89 -16.30 7.79
N LEU A 27 5.41 -16.16 9.02
CA LEU A 27 4.73 -15.61 10.19
C LEU A 27 5.23 -14.19 10.54
N ALA A 28 5.86 -13.49 9.60
CA ALA A 28 6.46 -12.20 9.83
C ALA A 28 5.49 -11.20 10.51
N PRO A 29 5.93 -10.49 11.56
CA PRO A 29 5.06 -9.60 12.33
C PRO A 29 4.83 -8.24 11.64
N THR A 30 5.82 -7.75 10.87
CA THR A 30 5.80 -6.43 10.25
C THR A 30 5.44 -6.49 8.77
N THR A 31 4.82 -5.42 8.25
CA THR A 31 4.48 -5.31 6.82
C THR A 31 5.73 -5.31 5.94
N ALA A 32 6.79 -4.61 6.36
CA ALA A 32 8.06 -4.58 5.63
C ALA A 32 8.65 -5.99 5.46
N GLN A 33 8.70 -6.78 6.54
CA GLN A 33 9.20 -8.16 6.46
C GLN A 33 8.26 -9.05 5.64
N ARG A 34 6.94 -8.89 5.77
CA ARG A 34 5.96 -9.62 4.95
C ARG A 34 6.16 -9.36 3.45
N LEU A 35 6.52 -8.15 3.04
CA LEU A 35 6.79 -7.83 1.64
C LEU A 35 8.06 -8.53 1.14
N VAL A 36 9.11 -8.60 1.97
CA VAL A 36 10.32 -9.38 1.66
C VAL A 36 9.97 -10.86 1.47
N ASP A 37 9.21 -11.42 2.41
CA ASP A 37 8.86 -12.84 2.43
C ASP A 37 7.77 -13.22 1.41
N ALA A 38 7.08 -12.24 0.82
CA ALA A 38 6.08 -12.45 -0.22
C ALA A 38 6.69 -12.80 -1.59
N ARG A 39 8.02 -12.66 -1.76
CA ARG A 39 8.72 -13.05 -2.98
C ARG A 39 8.51 -14.54 -3.25
N GLY A 40 8.05 -14.86 -4.47
CA GLY A 40 7.68 -16.22 -4.88
C GLY A 40 6.17 -16.46 -4.91
N VAL A 41 5.39 -15.68 -4.16
CA VAL A 41 3.93 -15.57 -4.32
C VAL A 41 3.58 -14.34 -5.17
N LEU A 42 4.25 -13.23 -4.88
CA LEU A 42 4.24 -12.02 -5.70
C LEU A 42 5.48 -11.98 -6.60
N THR A 43 5.35 -11.29 -7.74
CA THR A 43 6.51 -11.00 -8.58
C THR A 43 7.42 -9.97 -7.88
N ASN A 44 8.70 -9.90 -8.30
CA ASN A 44 9.62 -8.89 -7.75
C ASN A 44 9.09 -7.47 -7.97
N ASP A 45 8.54 -7.18 -9.15
CA ASP A 45 7.97 -5.87 -9.48
C ASP A 45 6.77 -5.53 -8.60
N GLU A 46 5.89 -6.50 -8.31
CA GLU A 46 4.76 -6.31 -7.40
C GLU A 46 5.23 -6.02 -5.96
N VAL A 47 6.26 -6.72 -5.49
CA VAL A 47 6.86 -6.49 -4.16
C VAL A 47 7.51 -5.11 -4.08
N ASP A 48 8.26 -4.71 -5.10
CA ASP A 48 8.94 -3.42 -5.13
C ASP A 48 7.91 -2.27 -5.22
N ALA A 49 6.86 -2.43 -6.04
CA ALA A 49 5.74 -1.51 -6.11
C ALA A 49 5.01 -1.37 -4.77
N LEU A 50 4.69 -2.48 -4.09
CA LEU A 50 4.03 -2.44 -2.77
C LEU A 50 4.94 -1.83 -1.70
N THR A 51 6.25 -2.08 -1.77
CA THR A 51 7.23 -1.43 -0.89
C THR A 51 7.23 0.08 -1.09
N GLN A 52 7.17 0.55 -2.34
CA GLN A 52 7.06 1.97 -2.66
C GLN A 52 5.75 2.57 -2.17
N VAL A 53 4.62 1.87 -2.34
CA VAL A 53 3.32 2.31 -1.81
C VAL A 53 3.37 2.39 -0.29
N TRP A 54 3.91 1.38 0.40
CA TRP A 54 4.01 1.34 1.85
C TRP A 54 4.85 2.49 2.40
N THR A 55 6.04 2.71 1.84
CA THR A 55 6.95 3.79 2.26
C THR A 55 6.35 5.17 1.99
N SER A 56 5.69 5.36 0.85
CA SER A 56 5.01 6.62 0.50
C SER A 56 3.82 6.89 1.42
N ALA A 57 2.98 5.89 1.68
CA ALA A 57 1.84 6.02 2.59
C ALA A 57 2.28 6.29 4.02
N LEU A 58 3.35 5.63 4.50
CA LEU A 58 3.93 5.90 5.81
C LEU A 58 4.45 7.33 5.89
N SER A 59 5.18 7.81 4.88
CA SER A 59 5.67 9.20 4.84
C SER A 59 4.53 10.22 4.89
N LEU A 60 3.46 9.99 4.11
CA LEU A 60 2.28 10.84 4.11
C LEU A 60 1.58 10.85 5.48
N GLN A 61 1.41 9.68 6.09
CA GLN A 61 0.78 9.57 7.41
C GLN A 61 1.64 10.19 8.51
N SER A 62 2.96 10.01 8.47
CA SER A 62 3.90 10.63 9.42
C SER A 62 3.86 12.16 9.34
N LYS A 63 3.78 12.74 8.13
CA LYS A 63 3.60 14.19 7.97
C LYS A 63 2.31 14.68 8.60
N ARG A 64 1.18 14.02 8.33
CA ARG A 64 -0.10 14.37 8.98
C ARG A 64 -0.08 14.23 10.50
N TRP A 65 0.68 13.27 11.01
CA TRP A 65 0.87 13.10 12.44
C TRP A 65 1.67 14.26 13.05
N MET A 66 2.77 14.67 12.42
CA MET A 66 3.54 15.85 12.82
C MET A 66 2.70 17.14 12.75
N ASP A 67 1.82 17.24 11.76
CA ASP A 67 0.92 18.38 11.58
C ASP A 67 -0.31 18.34 12.51
N HIS A 68 -0.41 17.34 13.41
CA HIS A 68 -1.55 17.12 14.34
C HIS A 68 -2.94 16.96 13.67
N ILE A 69 -2.98 16.57 12.40
CA ILE A 69 -4.23 16.40 11.59
C ILE A 69 -4.47 14.94 11.16
N HIS A 70 -3.86 13.98 11.84
CA HIS A 70 -3.87 12.57 11.44
C HIS A 70 -5.24 11.89 11.55
N ASP A 71 -6.14 12.39 12.40
CA ASP A 71 -7.51 11.89 12.58
C ASP A 71 -8.57 12.73 11.85
N GLN A 72 -8.16 13.86 11.25
CA GLN A 72 -9.08 14.69 10.48
C GLN A 72 -9.30 14.08 9.10
N GLU A 73 -10.56 13.96 8.69
CA GLU A 73 -10.89 13.70 7.29
C GLU A 73 -10.27 14.79 6.42
N THR A 74 -9.67 14.39 5.29
CA THR A 74 -9.13 15.35 4.34
C THR A 74 -9.70 15.09 2.96
N THR A 75 -9.84 16.12 2.16
CA THR A 75 -10.11 15.97 0.74
C THR A 75 -8.80 16.02 -0.03
N ALA A 76 -8.80 15.49 -1.26
CA ALA A 76 -7.63 15.55 -2.13
C ALA A 76 -7.12 16.99 -2.33
N TRP A 77 -8.00 18.00 -2.26
CA TRP A 77 -7.68 19.41 -2.48
C TRP A 77 -7.05 20.12 -1.27
N GLU A 78 -7.20 19.54 -0.08
CA GLU A 78 -6.59 20.05 1.15
C GLU A 78 -5.15 19.51 1.35
N LEU A 79 -4.78 18.46 0.62
CA LEU A 79 -3.40 17.98 0.62
C LEU A 79 -2.49 18.98 -0.13
N PRO A 80 -1.30 19.31 0.42
CA PRO A 80 -0.28 20.03 -0.31
C PRO A 80 0.00 19.37 -1.67
N ALA A 81 0.29 20.17 -2.69
CA ALA A 81 0.39 19.70 -4.08
C ALA A 81 1.28 18.46 -4.24
N LEU A 82 2.43 18.43 -3.56
CA LEU A 82 3.34 17.29 -3.54
C LEU A 82 2.70 16.05 -2.89
N GLN A 83 2.07 16.20 -1.71
CA GLN A 83 1.42 15.08 -1.02
C GLN A 83 0.27 14.50 -1.83
N ARG A 84 -0.52 15.36 -2.49
CA ARG A 84 -1.60 14.96 -3.41
C ARG A 84 -1.07 14.15 -4.59
N ALA A 85 0.03 14.60 -5.20
CA ALA A 85 0.68 13.87 -6.29
C ALA A 85 1.21 12.51 -5.84
N THR A 86 1.89 12.46 -4.68
CA THR A 86 2.35 11.20 -4.08
C THR A 86 1.18 10.26 -3.81
N PHE A 87 0.10 10.74 -3.19
CA PHE A 87 -1.09 9.93 -2.94
C PHE A 87 -1.67 9.34 -4.23
N GLY A 88 -1.86 10.17 -5.26
CA GLY A 88 -2.41 9.72 -6.54
C GLY A 88 -1.53 8.68 -7.23
N ALA A 89 -0.21 8.90 -7.24
CA ALA A 89 0.75 7.95 -7.81
C ALA A 89 0.75 6.61 -7.04
N SER A 90 0.77 6.65 -5.70
CA SER A 90 0.70 5.44 -4.88
C SER A 90 -0.62 4.68 -5.03
N ALA A 91 -1.75 5.39 -5.12
CA ALA A 91 -3.06 4.77 -5.32
C ALA A 91 -3.12 4.03 -6.66
N ARG A 92 -2.64 4.67 -7.73
CA ARG A 92 -2.57 4.04 -9.06
C ARG A 92 -1.67 2.80 -9.04
N LEU A 93 -0.49 2.91 -8.46
CA LEU A 93 0.47 1.81 -8.39
C LEU A 93 -0.09 0.62 -7.61
N LEU A 94 -0.77 0.89 -6.49
CA LEU A 94 -1.47 -0.14 -5.71
C LEU A 94 -2.60 -0.81 -6.51
N SER A 95 -3.40 -0.04 -7.25
CA SER A 95 -4.44 -0.59 -8.13
C SER A 95 -3.87 -1.46 -9.25
N GLU A 96 -2.73 -1.09 -9.83
CA GLU A 96 -2.04 -1.88 -10.85
C GLU A 96 -1.57 -3.23 -10.30
N VAL A 97 -0.98 -3.24 -9.08
CA VAL A 97 -0.60 -4.48 -8.39
C VAL A 97 -1.83 -5.35 -8.07
N LEU A 98 -2.89 -4.76 -7.50
CA LEU A 98 -4.13 -5.47 -7.18
C LEU A 98 -4.69 -6.19 -8.41
N ARG A 99 -4.76 -5.48 -9.54
CA ARG A 99 -5.24 -6.03 -10.81
C ARG A 99 -4.34 -7.14 -11.35
N SER A 100 -3.02 -6.99 -11.21
CA SER A 100 -2.03 -8.00 -11.62
C SER A 100 -2.18 -9.30 -10.81
N VAL A 101 -2.33 -9.17 -9.49
CA VAL A 101 -2.55 -10.30 -8.59
C VAL A 101 -3.88 -10.99 -8.89
N GLU A 102 -4.96 -10.23 -9.05
CA GLU A 102 -6.29 -10.77 -9.37
C GLU A 102 -6.27 -11.55 -10.69
N ALA A 103 -5.67 -11.00 -11.75
CA ALA A 103 -5.57 -11.66 -13.05
C ALA A 103 -4.86 -13.02 -12.95
N ARG A 104 -3.80 -13.11 -12.13
CA ARG A 104 -3.05 -14.36 -11.93
C ARG A 104 -3.80 -15.38 -11.07
N GLU A 105 -4.49 -14.96 -10.02
CA GLU A 105 -5.22 -15.87 -9.13
C GLU A 105 -6.53 -16.38 -9.74
N ILE A 106 -7.12 -15.65 -10.71
CA ILE A 106 -8.26 -16.13 -11.49
C ILE A 106 -7.82 -17.22 -12.48
N ASP A 107 -6.68 -17.04 -13.16
CA ASP A 107 -6.15 -18.01 -14.13
C ASP A 107 -5.68 -19.33 -13.49
N THR A 108 -5.37 -19.30 -12.18
CA THR A 108 -4.95 -20.49 -11.41
C THR A 108 -6.13 -21.36 -10.96
N LYS A 109 -7.38 -20.92 -11.14
CA LYS A 109 -8.60 -21.66 -10.76
C LYS A 109 -9.26 -22.34 -11.96
#